data_AF-A0A975H6X9-F1
#
_entry.id   AF-A0A975H6X9-F1
#
_cell.length_a   1.000
_cell.length_b   1.000
_cell.length_c   1.000
_cell.angle_alpha   90.00
_cell.angle_beta   90.00
_cell.angle_gamma   90.00
#
_symmetry.space_group_name_H-M   'P 1'
#
loop_
_entity.id
_entity.type
_entity.pdbx_description
1 polymer ?
#
loop_
_entity_poly.entity_id
_entity_poly.type
_entity_poly.pdbx_seq_one_letter_code
_entity_poly.pdbx_strand_id
1 'polypeptide(L)' 'MPLRLAEPGQPVMQRAQSSLTVGDELYVLDTPNVLAVPATLLRQPIRRLTEGEQAVAEACIEFMLRGY' A
#
# COMPACT_ATOMS: atom_id res chain seq x y z
N MET A 1 7.14 13.62 8.61
CA MET A 1 8.31 14.18 9.33
C MET A 1 9.52 14.01 8.42
N PRO A 2 10.42 14.99 8.26
CA PRO A 2 11.66 14.80 7.50
C PRO A 2 12.47 13.65 8.09
N LEU A 3 13.00 12.75 7.24
CA LEU A 3 13.81 11.57 7.65
C LEU A 3 14.96 11.93 8.61
N ARG A 4 15.51 13.14 8.49
CA ARG A 4 16.62 13.65 9.31
C ARG A 4 16.27 13.85 10.79
N LEU A 5 14.98 13.89 11.12
CA LEU A 5 14.51 14.16 12.48
C LEU A 5 14.00 12.89 13.18
N ALA A 6 13.97 11.75 12.50
CA ALA A 6 13.42 10.52 13.05
C ALA A 6 14.46 9.71 13.82
N GLU A 7 14.04 9.13 14.94
CA GLU A 7 14.90 8.26 15.73
C GLU A 7 15.02 6.85 15.11
N PRO A 8 16.17 6.16 15.28
CA PRO A 8 16.31 4.77 14.87
C PRO A 8 15.23 3.88 15.49
N GLY A 9 14.48 3.14 14.66
CA GLY A 9 13.36 2.30 15.10
C GLY A 9 12.00 3.01 15.14
N GLN A 10 11.96 4.33 14.93
CA GLN A 10 10.72 5.06 14.76
C GLN A 10 10.19 4.85 13.33
N PRO A 11 8.92 4.42 13.14
CA PRO A 11 8.35 4.27 11.80
C PRO A 11 8.16 5.65 11.15
N VAL A 12 9.19 6.11 10.45
CA VAL A 12 9.19 7.40 9.74
C VAL A 12 8.27 7.37 8.52
N MET A 13 8.04 6.16 8.00
CA MET A 13 7.34 5.88 6.76
C MET A 13 5.97 5.22 6.98
N GLN A 14 5.17 5.69 7.94
CA GLN A 14 3.77 5.25 8.09
C GLN A 14 2.90 5.48 6.84
N ARG A 15 3.41 6.16 5.79
CA ARG A 15 2.71 6.39 4.52
C ARG A 15 3.29 5.67 3.30
N ALA A 16 4.56 5.24 3.35
CA ALA A 16 5.17 4.51 2.24
C ALA A 16 4.68 3.06 2.16
N GLN A 17 4.34 2.51 3.32
CA GLN A 17 3.94 1.13 3.48
C GLN A 17 2.68 1.12 4.33
N SER A 18 1.56 0.81 3.69
CA SER A 18 0.26 0.65 4.34
C SER A 18 -0.17 -0.81 4.29
N SER A 19 -1.16 -1.16 5.10
CA SER A 19 -1.68 -2.52 5.18
C SER A 19 -3.19 -2.55 5.02
N LEU A 20 -3.69 -3.69 4.54
CA LEU A 20 -5.11 -3.98 4.36
C LEU A 20 -5.44 -5.33 4.97
N THR A 21 -6.58 -5.41 5.64
CA THR A 21 -7.11 -6.69 6.11
C THR A 21 -7.92 -7.34 4.98
N VAL A 22 -7.61 -8.59 4.64
CA VAL A 22 -8.34 -9.37 3.64
C VAL A 22 -8.77 -10.68 4.31
N GLY A 23 -10.08 -10.86 4.52
CA GLY A 23 -10.56 -11.92 5.41
C GLY A 23 -10.16 -11.62 6.85
N ASP A 24 -9.49 -12.56 7.50
CA ASP A 24 -8.98 -12.43 8.87
C ASP A 24 -7.47 -12.14 8.93
N GLU A 25 -6.85 -11.85 7.79
CA GLU A 25 -5.40 -11.69 7.65
C GLU A 25 -5.00 -10.28 7.23
N LEU A 26 -3.85 -9.82 7.74
CA LEU A 26 -3.28 -8.51 7.44
C LEU A 26 -2.21 -8.63 6.35
N TYR A 27 -2.39 -7.89 5.27
CA TYR A 27 -1.46 -7.83 4.14
C TYR A 27 -0.83 -6.45 4.03
N VAL A 28 0.43 -6.40 3.59
CA VAL A 28 1.12 -5.16 3.25
C VAL A 28 0.89 -4.84 1.78
N LEU A 29 0.57 -3.57 1.49
CA LEU A 29 0.57 -3.05 0.13
C LEU A 29 2.00 -2.88 -0.37
N ASP A 30 2.46 -3.85 -1.17
CA ASP A 30 3.76 -3.83 -1.82
C ASP A 30 3.77 -2.92 -3.05
N THR A 31 3.53 -1.63 -2.81
CA THR A 31 3.37 -0.60 -3.84
C THR A 31 4.57 -0.49 -4.79
N PRO A 32 5.85 -0.63 -4.36
CA PRO A 32 7.00 -0.67 -5.27
C PRO A 32 6.94 -1.78 -6.33
N ASN A 33 6.18 -2.84 -6.09
CA ASN A 33 6.00 -3.99 -6.98
C ASN A 33 4.62 -3.99 -7.65
N VAL A 34 4.06 -2.82 -7.98
CA VAL A 34 2.86 -2.74 -8.84
C VAL A 34 3.19 -3.24 -10.24
N LEU A 35 2.40 -4.21 -10.72
CA LEU A 35 2.64 -4.92 -11.98
C LEU A 35 1.37 -4.93 -12.84
N ALA A 36 1.54 -4.77 -14.15
CA ALA A 36 0.51 -5.13 -15.11
C ALA A 36 0.51 -6.66 -15.28
N VAL A 37 -0.60 -7.32 -14.95
CA VAL A 37 -0.74 -8.78 -15.07
C VAL A 37 -1.82 -9.15 -16.09
N PRO A 38 -1.61 -10.18 -16.92
CA PRO A 38 -2.67 -10.71 -17.77
C PRO A 38 -3.88 -11.15 -16.95
N ALA A 39 -5.09 -10.82 -17.41
CA ALA A 39 -6.32 -11.19 -16.72
C ALA A 39 -6.48 -12.72 -16.56
N THR A 40 -5.86 -13.51 -17.42
CA THR A 40 -5.85 -14.98 -17.36
C THR A 40 -5.10 -15.54 -16.14
N LEU A 41 -4.22 -14.77 -15.51
CA LEU A 41 -3.53 -15.17 -14.26
C LEU A 41 -4.37 -14.86 -13.02
N LEU A 42 -5.38 -13.99 -13.13
CA LEU A 42 -6.27 -13.64 -12.03
C LEU A 42 -7.32 -14.73 -11.89
N ARG A 43 -7.41 -15.34 -10.70
CA ARG A 43 -8.36 -16.43 -10.43
C ARG A 43 -9.79 -15.89 -10.28
N GLN A 44 -10.18 -15.60 -9.04
CA GLN A 44 -11.50 -15.08 -8.69
C GLN A 44 -11.35 -13.89 -7.76
N PRO A 45 -12.14 -12.82 -7.93
CA PRO A 45 -12.10 -11.68 -7.04
C PRO A 45 -12.58 -12.09 -5.64
N ILE A 46 -11.77 -11.84 -4.62
CA ILE A 46 -12.12 -12.14 -3.22
C ILE A 46 -13.08 -11.08 -2.68
N ARG A 47 -12.75 -9.79 -2.88
CA ARG A 47 -13.60 -8.65 -2.53
C ARG A 47 -13.18 -7.40 -3.29
N ARG A 48 -14.03 -6.37 -3.25
CA ARG A 48 -13.63 -5.01 -3.62
C ARG A 48 -13.06 -4.28 -2.40
N LEU A 49 -12.19 -3.31 -2.66
CA LEU A 49 -11.75 -2.35 -1.64
C LEU A 49 -12.93 -1.46 -1.26
N THR A 50 -13.00 -1.09 0.01
CA THR A 50 -13.89 -0.02 0.49
C THR A 50 -13.33 1.34 0.05
N GLU A 51 -14.13 2.40 0.14
CA GLU A 51 -13.69 3.76 -0.22
C GLU A 51 -12.45 4.20 0.58
N GLY A 52 -12.40 3.89 1.88
CA GLY A 52 -11.25 4.22 2.72
C GLY A 52 -9.99 3.46 2.32
N GLU A 53 -10.11 2.18 1.98
CA GLU A 53 -8.98 1.35 1.55
C GLU A 53 -8.48 1.74 0.16
N GLN A 54 -9.39 2.14 -0.73
CA GLN A 54 -9.05 2.69 -2.03
C GLN A 54 -8.25 3.98 -1.87
N ALA A 55 -8.71 4.91 -1.03
CA ALA A 55 -7.99 6.15 -0.76
C ALA A 55 -6.57 5.89 -0.19
N VAL A 56 -6.42 4.87 0.65
CA VAL A 56 -5.11 4.44 1.16
C VAL A 56 -4.22 3.89 0.05
N ALA A 57 -4.74 3.00 -0.80
CA ALA A 57 -3.97 2.43 -1.91
C ALA A 57 -3.53 3.51 -2.91
N GLU A 58 -4.42 4.46 -3.24
CA GLU A 58 -4.12 5.60 -4.11
C GLU A 58 -3.04 6.50 -3.51
N ALA A 59 -3.12 6.80 -2.20
CA ALA A 59 -2.11 7.60 -1.51
C ALA A 59 -0.73 6.94 -1.50
N CYS A 60 -0.67 5.61 -1.34
CA CYS A 60 0.59 4.85 -1.44
C CYS A 60 1.18 4.92 -2.86
N ILE A 61 0.35 4.74 -3.89
CA ILE A 61 0.78 4.86 -5.30
C ILE A 61 1.27 6.28 -5.58
N GLU A 62 0.53 7.30 -5.14
CA GLU A 62 0.92 8.70 -5.31
C GLU A 62 2.25 9.00 -4.64
N PHE A 63 2.46 8.51 -3.41
CA PHE A 63 3.72 8.66 -2.70
C PHE A 63 4.89 8.04 -3.46
N MET A 64 4.72 6.80 -3.94
CA MET A 64 5.74 6.11 -4.73
C MET A 64 6.11 6.89 -5.99
N LEU A 65 5.11 7.43 -6.71
CA LEU A 65 5.34 8.11 -7.98
C LEU A 65 5.90 9.53 -7.83
N ARG A 66 5.46 10.27 -6.82
CA ARG A 66 5.76 11.69 -6.68
C ARG A 66 6.89 11.98 -5.69
N GLY A 67 7.06 11.12 -4.68
CA GLY A 67 7.97 11.34 -3.57
C GLY A 67 7.56 12.54 -2.70
N TYR A 68 7.55 12.36 -1.37
CA TYR A 68 7.53 13.50 -0.43
C TYR A 68 8.46 13.29 0.78
#